data_AF-A0A969FS65-F1
#
_entry.id   AF-A0A969FS65-F1
#
_cell.length_a   1.000
_cell.length_b   1.000
_cell.length_c   1.000
_cell.angle_alpha   90.00
_cell.angle_beta   90.00
_cell.angle_gamma   90.00
#
_symmetry.space_group_name_H-M   'P 1'
#
loop_
_entity.id
_entity.type
_entity.pdbx_description
1 polymer ?
#
loop_
_entity_poly.entity_id
_entity_poly.type
_entity_poly.pdbx_seq_one_letter_code
_entity_poly.pdbx_strand_id
1 'polypeptide(L)' 'MQRFGEKLRRLRKIHRLTLKELAHKLGYLSYGYLSELEAGKKLPSVHFVLDIADFFDITTDQLLRDEQEVASERGQ' A
#
# COMPACT_ATOMS: atom_id res chain seq x y z
N MET A 1 -13.35 9.99 -3.94
CA MET A 1 -11.94 10.00 -4.34
C MET A 1 -11.12 9.38 -3.24
N GLN A 2 -11.05 8.05 -3.24
CA GLN A 2 -10.22 7.25 -2.35
C GLN A 2 -8.78 7.27 -2.86
N ARG A 3 -7.90 8.03 -2.20
CA ARG A 3 -6.51 8.22 -2.64
C ARG A 3 -5.66 6.99 -2.33
N PHE A 4 -4.62 6.74 -3.14
CA PHE A 4 -3.66 5.64 -2.95
C PHE A 4 -3.22 5.44 -1.48
N GLY A 5 -2.91 6.54 -0.78
CA GLY A 5 -2.50 6.51 0.62
C GLY A 5 -3.53 5.91 1.57
N GLU A 6 -4.82 6.14 1.32
CA GLU A 6 -5.90 5.58 2.13
C GLU A 6 -6.05 4.08 1.90
N LYS A 7 -5.89 3.63 0.65
CA LYS A 7 -5.90 2.20 0.27
C LYS A 7 -4.72 1.46 0.89
N LEU A 8 -3.52 2.02 0.78
CA LEU A 8 -2.32 1.49 1.44
C LEU A 8 -2.52 1.36 2.94
N ARG A 9 -3.10 2.38 3.58
CA ARG A 9 -3.42 2.37 5.01
C ARG A 9 -4.42 1.29 5.39
N ARG A 10 -5.44 1.06 4.54
CA ARG A 10 -6.43 0.00 4.75
C ARG A 10 -5.77 -1.38 4.65
N LEU A 11 -5.03 -1.65 3.59
CA LEU A 11 -4.29 -2.91 3.40
C LEU A 11 -3.35 -3.18 4.58
N ARG A 12 -2.55 -2.20 4.96
CA ARG A 12 -1.64 -2.31 6.11
C ARG A 12 -2.37 -2.68 7.40
N LYS A 13 -3.52 -2.05 7.67
CA LYS A 13 -4.34 -2.33 8.86
C LYS A 13 -5.00 -3.71 8.82
N ILE A 14 -5.51 -4.14 7.66
CA ILE A 14 -6.11 -5.48 7.47
C ILE A 14 -5.08 -6.57 7.79
N HIS A 15 -3.83 -6.37 7.35
CA HIS A 15 -2.71 -7.27 7.63
C HIS A 15 -2.09 -7.05 9.02
N ARG A 16 -2.66 -6.17 9.85
CA ARG A 16 -2.20 -5.83 11.22
C ARG A 16 -0.72 -5.40 11.29
N LEU A 17 -0.23 -4.72 10.27
CA LEU A 17 1.15 -4.23 10.20
C LEU A 17 1.26 -2.80 10.73
N THR A 18 2.31 -2.51 11.48
CA THR A 18 2.75 -1.13 11.73
C THR A 18 3.46 -0.57 10.49
N LEU A 19 3.63 0.76 10.41
CA LEU A 19 4.40 1.40 9.34
C LEU A 19 5.85 0.88 9.27
N LYS A 20 6.44 0.62 10.45
CA LYS A 20 7.80 0.10 10.58
C LYS A 20 7.90 -1.32 10.04
N GLU A 21 6.94 -2.18 10.38
CA GLU A 21 6.90 -3.55 9.88
C GLU A 21 6.66 -3.62 8.38
N LEU A 22 5.76 -2.81 7.85
CA LEU A 22 5.52 -2.75 6.41
C LEU A 22 6.78 -2.26 5.68
N ALA A 23 7.41 -1.18 6.15
CA ALA A 23 8.67 -0.70 5.57
C ALA A 23 9.75 -1.79 5.59
N HIS A 24 9.91 -2.48 6.71
CA HIS A 24 10.91 -3.54 6.85
C HIS A 24 10.62 -4.75 5.94
N LYS A 25 9.36 -5.18 5.83
CA LYS A 25 8.95 -6.27 4.95
C LYS A 25 9.15 -5.97 3.47
N LEU A 26 9.02 -4.70 3.10
CA LEU A 26 9.27 -4.22 1.74
C LEU A 26 10.74 -3.84 1.49
N GLY A 27 11.64 -4.04 2.46
CA GLY A 27 13.07 -3.69 2.33
C GLY A 27 13.37 -2.19 2.37
N TYR A 28 12.42 -1.34 2.76
CA TYR A 28 12.63 0.10 2.91
C TYR A 28 13.18 0.46 4.29
N LEU A 29 14.27 1.24 4.30
CA LEU A 29 14.93 1.71 5.51
C LEU A 29 14.13 2.77 6.29
N SER A 30 13.19 3.47 5.63
CA SER A 30 12.45 4.59 6.23
C SER A 30 10.94 4.41 6.17
N TYR A 31 10.31 4.33 7.35
CA TYR A 31 8.86 4.36 7.52
C TYR A 31 8.25 5.76 7.37
N GLY A 32 9.09 6.81 7.41
CA GLY A 32 8.66 8.20 7.20
C GLY A 32 8.07 8.39 5.81
N TYR A 33 8.70 7.78 4.80
CA TYR A 33 8.20 7.77 3.43
C TYR A 33 6.79 7.16 3.34
N LEU A 34 6.58 5.99 3.95
CA LEU A 34 5.24 5.35 4.00
C LEU A 34 4.22 6.24 4.70
N SER A 35 4.59 6.92 5.79
CA SER A 35 3.69 7.83 6.49
C SER A 35 3.25 9.00 5.62
N GLU A 36 4.15 9.56 4.80
CA GLU A 36 3.83 10.65 3.88
C GLU A 36 2.93 10.17 2.74
N LEU A 37 3.16 8.95 2.24
CA LEU A 37 2.30 8.31 1.24
C LEU A 37 0.88 8.07 1.79
N GLU A 38 0.75 7.48 2.99
CA GLU A 38 -0.56 7.24 3.62
C GLU A 38 -1.31 8.55 3.91
N ALA A 39 -0.59 9.63 4.21
CA ALA A 39 -1.17 10.96 4.42
C ALA A 39 -1.49 11.68 3.09
N GLY A 40 -1.14 11.11 1.93
CA GLY A 40 -1.29 11.75 0.62
C GLY A 40 -0.42 13.00 0.42
N LYS A 41 0.61 13.17 1.26
CA LYS A 41 1.58 14.29 1.15
C LYS A 41 2.60 14.05 0.04
N LYS A 42 2.82 12.79 -0.30
CA LYS A 42 3.77 12.37 -1.34
C LYS A 42 3.09 11.37 -2.27
N LEU A 43 3.50 11.39 -3.53
CA LEU A 43 3.08 10.41 -4.52
C LEU A 43 4.00 9.18 -4.45
N PRO A 44 3.44 7.97 -4.59
CA PRO A 44 4.26 6.77 -4.67
C PRO A 44 5.04 6.76 -5.99
N SER A 45 6.25 6.20 -5.96
CA SER A 45 6.95 5.86 -7.21
C SER A 45 6.31 4.64 -7.85
N VAL A 46 6.47 4.47 -9.17
CA VAL A 46 5.97 3.27 -9.87
C VAL A 46 6.55 1.99 -9.25
N HIS A 47 7.84 2.01 -8.87
CA HIS A 47 8.49 0.88 -8.20
C HIS A 47 7.81 0.54 -6.87
N PHE A 48 7.50 1.55 -6.05
CA PHE A 48 6.79 1.33 -4.79
C PHE A 48 5.39 0.76 -5.00
N VAL A 49 4.66 1.21 -6.03
CA VAL A 49 3.34 0.65 -6.35
C VAL A 49 3.44 -0.83 -6.73
N LEU A 50 4.48 -1.22 -7.48
CA LEU A 50 4.74 -2.61 -7.83
C LEU A 50 5.10 -3.46 -6.60
N ASP A 51 5.97 -2.96 -5.71
CA ASP A 51 6.33 -3.67 -4.47
C ASP A 51 5.09 -3.92 -3.58
N ILE A 52 4.20 -2.93 -3.47
CA ILE A 52 2.96 -3.06 -2.67
C ILE A 52 2.01 -4.05 -3.33
N ALA A 53 1.87 -4.00 -4.65
CA ALA A 53 1.04 -4.92 -5.42
C ALA A 53 1.51 -6.37 -5.21
N ASP A 54 2.82 -6.62 -5.37
CA ASP A 54 3.43 -7.93 -5.16
C ASP A 54 3.30 -8.38 -3.69
N PHE A 55 3.63 -7.52 -2.74
CA PHE A 55 3.60 -7.85 -1.31
C PHE A 55 2.21 -8.20 -0.77
N PHE A 56 1.17 -7.52 -1.26
CA PHE A 56 -0.22 -7.79 -0.85
C PHE A 56 -0.96 -8.74 -1.79
N ASP A 57 -0.30 -9.25 -2.84
CA ASP A 57 -0.89 -10.10 -3.87
C ASP A 57 -2.13 -9.44 -4.51
N ILE A 58 -1.99 -8.18 -4.91
CA ILE A 58 -3.03 -7.39 -5.56
C ILE A 58 -2.51 -6.74 -6.83
N THR A 59 -3.40 -6.28 -7.69
CA THR A 59 -3.01 -5.53 -8.90
C THR A 59 -2.73 -4.06 -8.59
N THR A 60 -1.83 -3.46 -9.37
CA THR A 60 -1.58 -2.00 -9.32
C THR A 60 -2.84 -1.19 -9.64
N ASP A 61 -3.75 -1.75 -10.45
CA ASP A 61 -5.05 -1.15 -10.78
C ASP A 61 -5.93 -0.99 -9.54
N GLN A 62 -5.98 -2.01 -8.66
CA GLN A 62 -6.70 -1.94 -7.39
C GLN A 62 -6.13 -0.89 -6.43
N LEU A 63 -4.82 -0.59 -6.51
CA LEU A 63 -4.17 0.47 -5.73
C LEU A 63 -4.40 1.88 -6.30
N LEU A 64 -4.47 2.01 -7.63
CA LEU A 64 -4.47 3.29 -8.33
C LEU A 64 -5.88 3.79 -8.73
N ARG A 65 -6.81 2.91 -9.06
CA ARG A 65 -8.17 3.30 -9.47
C ARG A 65 -9.07 3.58 -8.30
N ASP A 66 -9.83 4.66 -8.34
CA ASP A 66 -10.74 5.07 -7.26
C ASP A 66 -11.94 4.13 -7.09
N GLU A 67 -12.36 3.47 -8.17
CA GLU A 67 -13.62 2.72 -8.28
C GLU A 67 -13.56 1.26 -7.79
N GLN A 68 -12.35 0.74 -7.55
CA GLN A 68 -12.17 -0.67 -7.14
C GLN A 68 -11.96 -0.75 -5.63
N GLU A 69 -12.88 -1.42 -4.92
CA GLU A 69 -12.67 -1.75 -3.51
C GLU A 69 -11.65 -2.88 -3.41
N VAL A 70 -10.61 -2.71 -2.58
CA VAL A 70 -9.63 -3.77 -2.30
C VAL A 70 -10.31 -4.89 -1.50
N ALA A 71 -10.96 -5.82 -2.21
CA ALA A 71 -11.41 -7.08 -1.67
C ALA A 71 -10.17 -7.97 -1.45
N SER A 72 -9.95 -8.43 -0.22
CA SER A 72 -8.92 -9.43 0.06
C SER A 72 -9.41 -10.76 -0.49
N GLU A 73 -9.09 -11.02 -1.76
CA GLU A 73 -9.31 -12.34 -2.36
C GLU A 73 -8.17 -13.25 -1.89
N ARG A 74 -8.48 -14.13 -0.94
CA ARG A 74 -7.60 -15.24 -0.60
C ARG A 74 -7.62 -16.26 -1.74
N GLY A 75 -6.44 -16.58 -2.26
CA GLY A 75 -6.11 -17.96 -2.63
C GLY A 75 -5.57 -18.16 -4.03
N GLN A 76 -4.31 -18.59 -4.09
CA GLN A 76 -3.94 -19.85 -4.77
C GLN A 76 -3.11 -20.69 -3.83
#